data_AF-A0A841C4W9-F1
#
_entry.id   AF-A0A841C4W9-F1
#
_cell.length_a   1.000
_cell.length_b   1.000
_cell.length_c   1.000
_cell.angle_alpha   90.00
_cell.angle_beta   90.00
_cell.angle_gamma   90.00
#
_symmetry.space_group_name_H-M   'P 1'
#
loop_
_entity.id
_entity.type
_entity.pdbx_description
1 polymer ?
#
loop_
_entity_poly.entity_id
_entity_poly.type
_entity_poly.pdbx_seq_one_letter_code
_entity_poly.pdbx_strand_id
1 'polypeptide(L)' 'MVTSEQVARINELARKKKDESLTKEELTEQQNLHKIYIDSIRRNIQTQFGDPKNNHL' A
#
# COMPACT_ATOMS: atom_id res chain seq x y z
N MET A 1 6.45 -8.56 2.55
CA MET A 1 5.70 -8.88 1.32
C MET A 1 4.23 -8.71 1.67
N VAL A 2 3.44 -8.02 0.85
CA VAL A 2 1.99 -7.88 1.11
C VAL A 2 1.29 -9.19 0.76
N THR A 3 0.36 -9.62 1.60
CA THR A 3 -0.47 -10.82 1.34
C THR A 3 -1.70 -10.47 0.51
N SER A 4 -2.26 -11.47 -0.18
CA SER A 4 -3.53 -11.29 -0.91
C SER A 4 -4.68 -10.82 -0.01
N GLU A 5 -4.69 -11.27 1.25
CA GLU A 5 -5.66 -10.86 2.27
C GLU A 5 -5.52 -9.37 2.60
N GLN A 6 -4.28 -8.87 2.75
CA GLN A 6 -4.02 -7.45 2.99
C GLN A 6 -4.47 -6.59 1.79
N VAL A 7 -4.27 -7.06 0.55
CA VAL A 7 -4.77 -6.38 -0.65
C VAL A 7 -6.30 -6.37 -0.69
N ALA A 8 -6.94 -7.50 -0.37
CA ALA A 8 -8.39 -7.58 -0.30
C ALA A 8 -8.94 -6.58 0.73
N ARG A 9 -8.32 -6.51 1.90
CA ARG A 9 -8.70 -5.57 2.96
C ARG A 9 -8.52 -4.10 2.55
N ILE A 10 -7.43 -3.78 1.86
CA ILE A 10 -7.23 -2.44 1.27
C ILE A 10 -8.39 -2.08 0.33
N ASN A 11 -8.79 -3.00 -0.54
CA ASN A 11 -9.89 -2.78 -1.48
C ASN A 11 -11.25 -2.65 -0.79
N GLU A 12 -11.50 -3.43 0.26
CA GLU A 12 -12.69 -3.30 1.10
C GLU A 12 -12.78 -1.92 1.74
N LEU A 13 -11.71 -1.47 2.41
CA LEU A 13 -11.65 -0.15 3.05
C LEU A 13 -11.75 0.99 2.02
N ALA A 14 -11.20 0.79 0.82
CA ALA A 14 -11.31 1.76 -0.28
C ALA A 14 -12.74 1.89 -0.81
N ARG A 15 -13.45 0.76 -0.98
CA ARG A 15 -14.88 0.76 -1.35
C ARG A 15 -15.72 1.39 -0.24
N LYS A 16 -15.49 0.99 1.00
CA LYS A 16 -16.17 1.54 2.17
C LYS A 16 -16.02 3.06 2.25
N LYS A 17 -14.79 3.59 2.09
CA LYS A 17 -14.53 5.04 2.06
C LYS A 17 -15.23 5.80 0.92
N LYS A 18 -15.51 5.12 -0.19
CA LYS A 18 -16.19 5.71 -1.35
C LYS A 18 -17.69 5.80 -1.14
N ASP A 19 -18.27 4.74 -0.58
CA ASP A 19 -19.72 4.62 -0.39
C ASP A 19 -20.17 5.26 0.93
N GLU A 20 -19.31 5.26 1.95
CA GLU A 20 -19.54 5.81 3.29
C GLU A 20 -18.25 6.39 3.93
N SER A 21 -18.35 6.89 5.16
CA SER A 21 -17.18 7.37 5.92
C SER A 21 -16.52 6.22 6.69
N LEU A 22 -15.19 6.13 6.64
CA LEU A 22 -14.43 5.23 7.51
C LEU A 22 -14.42 5.73 8.96
N THR A 23 -14.42 4.79 9.91
CA THR A 23 -14.09 5.16 11.30
C THR A 23 -12.61 5.56 11.41
N LYS A 24 -12.22 6.14 12.55
CA LYS A 24 -10.81 6.52 12.79
C LYS A 24 -9.89 5.30 12.80
N GLU A 25 -10.38 4.19 13.34
CA GLU A 25 -9.67 2.91 13.41
C GLU A 25 -9.47 2.35 12.01
N GLU A 26 -10.52 2.34 11.18
CA GLU A 26 -10.45 1.87 9.79
C GLU A 26 -9.57 2.75 8.91
N LEU A 27 -9.59 4.06 9.13
CA LEU A 27 -8.69 4.99 8.43
C LEU A 27 -7.22 4.69 8.79
N THR A 28 -6.95 4.43 10.08
CA THR A 28 -5.60 4.07 10.55
C THR A 28 -5.17 2.72 9.99
N GLU A 29 -6.07 1.74 9.98
CA GLU A 29 -5.84 0.44 9.35
C GLU A 29 -5.50 0.59 7.86
N GLN A 30 -6.32 1.35 7.12
CA GLN A 30 -6.11 1.60 5.70
C GLN A 30 -4.74 2.26 5.44
N GLN A 31 -4.36 3.27 6.22
CA GLN A 31 -3.07 3.95 6.07
C GLN A 31 -1.89 3.01 6.33
N ASN A 32 -1.97 2.18 7.37
CA ASN A 32 -0.93 1.21 7.69
C ASN A 32 -0.77 0.16 6.58
N LEU A 33 -1.88 -0.39 6.09
CA LEU A 33 -1.88 -1.37 5.00
C LEU A 33 -1.32 -0.77 3.70
N HIS A 34 -1.72 0.46 3.36
CA HIS A 34 -1.19 1.17 2.19
C HIS A 34 0.32 1.41 2.27
N LYS A 35 0.84 1.75 3.46
CA LYS A 35 2.28 1.94 3.66
C LYS A 35 3.05 0.65 3.41
N ILE A 36 2.60 -0.45 4.00
CA ILE A 36 3.21 -1.78 3.81
C ILE A 36 3.17 -2.19 2.33
N TYR A 37 2.05 -1.92 1.64
CA TYR A 37 1.93 -2.17 0.21
C TYR A 37 2.94 -1.38 -0.61
N ILE A 38 2.97 -0.05 -0.47
CA ILE A 38 3.89 0.81 -1.22
C ILE A 38 5.35 0.43 -0.95
N ASP A 39 5.71 0.15 0.30
CA ASP A 39 7.08 -0.25 0.64
C ASP A 39 7.45 -1.60 -0.01
N SER A 40 6.51 -2.55 -0.07
CA SER A 40 6.72 -3.82 -0.75
C SER A 40 6.90 -3.66 -2.27
N ILE A 41 6.11 -2.78 -2.90
CA ILE A 41 6.20 -2.46 -4.32
C ILE A 41 7.50 -1.72 -4.61
N ARG A 42 7.87 -0.72 -3.80
CA ARG A 42 9.14 0.02 -3.94
C ARG A 42 10.34 -0.92 -3.89
N ARG A 43 10.38 -1.85 -2.92
CA ARG A 43 11.47 -2.83 -2.80
C ARG A 43 11.54 -3.76 -4.01
N ASN A 44 10.39 -4.20 -4.52
CA ASN A 44 10.33 -5.03 -5.71
C ASN A 44 10.85 -4.29 -6.95
N ILE A 45 10.44 -3.03 -7.14
CA ILE A 45 10.93 -2.16 -8.23
C ILE A 45 12.44 -1.95 -8.12
N GLN A 46 12.96 -1.63 -6.93
CA GLN A 46 14.41 -1.47 -6.71
C GLN A 46 15.20 -2.74 -7.02
N THR A 47 14.61 -3.91 -6.76
CA THR A 47 15.24 -5.21 -7.06
C THR A 47 15.29 -5.46 -8.57
N GLN A 48 14.25 -5.06 -9.31
CA GLN A 48 14.18 -5.28 -10.76
C GLN A 48 14.96 -4.25 -11.57
N PHE A 49 15.02 -2.99 -11.11
CA PHE A 49 15.52 -1.86 -11.91
C PHE A 49 16.65 -1.07 -11.24
N GLY A 50 17.13 -1.49 -10.06
CA GLY A 50 18.07 -0.71 -9.25
C GLY A 50 17.39 0.45 -8.52
N ASP A 51 18.14 1.18 -7.68
CA ASP A 51 17.58 2.35 -6.99
C ASP A 51 17.41 3.52 -7.98
N PRO A 52 16.18 3.97 -8.28
CA PRO A 52 15.96 5.06 -9.21
C PRO A 52 16.58 6.39 -8.75
N LYS A 53 16.93 6.54 -7.46
CA LYS A 53 17.62 7.74 -6.95
C LYS A 53 19.13 7.75 -7.23
N ASN A 54 19.72 6.59 -7.50
CA ASN A 54 21.16 6.46 -7.78
C ASN A 54 21.49 6.41 -9.27
N ASN A 55 20.52 6.63 -10.14
CA ASN A 55 20.75 6.73 -11.58
C ASN A 55 21.17 8.16 -11.97
N HIS A 56 22.30 8.64 -11.42
CA HIS A 56 23.01 9.80 -11.94
C HIS A 56 24.14 9.26 -12.82
N LEU A 57 23.87 9.20 -14.12
CA LEU A 57 24.90 9.13 -15.16
C LEU A 57 25.56 10.51 -15.30
#